data_AF-A0A5C8BXN5-F1
#
_entry.id   AF-A0A5C8BXN5-F1
#
_cell.length_a   1.000
_cell.length_b   1.000
_cell.length_c   1.000
_cell.angle_alpha   90.00
_cell.angle_beta   90.00
_cell.angle_gamma   90.00
#
_symmetry.space_group_name_H-M   'P 1'
#
loop_
_entity.id
_entity.type
_entity.pdbx_description
1 polymer ?
#
loop_
_entity_poly.entity_id
_entity_poly.type
_entity_poly.pdbx_seq_one_letter_code
_entity_poly.pdbx_strand_id
1 'polypeptide(L)'
;MSTRVETEDISSTKSEKFLAVVLAAFVLIGSGWLYWKAYDWVGPESAYSYTQEQQKIIDTADRAHENFYPIEAQLEEDRLNLGQARSDLNLAVDRGEDTKQLEQEYRDAQATFAKTQAEYAVAKEKRDVAEAAAQKVRDDQEQAAIDAETSWRHWLVAGLRLLFIAGMLIGSLLWTQKLRMRESRYVPIGFAVTASATILSFVFIVDYITDYIDILELGPIVLSALGIAATIGAFALLQKYLAKRTTRIRVRKRECPFCAFPVRHDQAHCEGCGRSVTAECAECHQSRRVGTPHCANCGAA
;
A
#
# COMPACT_ATOMS: atom_id res chain seq x y z
N MET A 1 12.46 10.34 52.45
CA MET A 1 12.32 11.54 51.59
C MET A 1 13.41 11.48 50.54
N SER A 2 13.11 11.02 49.32
CA SER A 2 14.03 11.18 48.20
C SER A 2 13.69 12.48 47.49
N THR A 3 14.68 13.37 47.40
CA THR A 3 14.66 14.51 46.48
C THR A 3 14.78 13.97 45.06
N ARG A 4 13.65 13.49 44.51
CA ARG A 4 13.51 13.31 43.06
C ARG A 4 13.49 14.71 42.45
N VAL A 5 14.69 15.18 42.11
CA VAL A 5 14.88 16.28 41.17
C VAL A 5 14.16 15.87 39.89
N GLU A 6 13.20 16.67 39.44
CA GLU A 6 12.55 16.50 38.13
C GLU A 6 13.63 16.72 37.04
N THR A 7 14.36 15.66 36.70
CA THR A 7 15.41 15.61 35.67
C THR A 7 14.84 15.51 34.24
N GLU A 8 13.56 15.84 34.04
CA GLU A 8 12.97 15.88 32.70
C GLU A 8 13.40 17.11 31.87
N ASP A 9 14.12 18.06 32.47
CA ASP A 9 14.76 19.20 31.77
C ASP A 9 16.27 19.01 31.53
N ILE A 10 16.75 17.77 31.37
CA ILE A 10 18.01 17.57 30.64
C ILE A 10 17.69 17.92 29.19
N SER A 11 17.94 19.18 28.83
CA SER A 11 17.79 19.73 27.50
C SER A 11 18.51 18.83 26.51
N SER A 12 17.79 17.91 25.88
CA SER A 12 18.31 17.12 24.79
C SER A 12 18.78 18.10 23.73
N THR A 13 20.09 18.09 23.50
CA THR A 13 20.74 19.07 22.61
C THR A 13 20.15 18.92 21.21
N LYS A 14 20.10 20.02 20.44
CA LYS A 14 19.59 19.97 19.05
C LYS A 14 20.30 18.89 18.22
N SER A 15 21.59 18.65 18.49
CA SER A 15 22.39 17.58 17.89
C SER A 15 21.91 16.17 18.26
N GLU A 16 21.50 15.93 19.51
CA GLU A 16 20.99 14.64 19.94
C GLU A 16 19.63 14.32 19.29
N LYS A 17 18.74 15.32 19.22
CA LYS A 17 17.47 15.19 18.50
C LYS A 17 17.69 14.90 17.01
N PHE A 18 18.64 15.57 16.39
CA PHE A 18 19.01 15.33 14.99
C PHE A 18 19.53 13.90 14.79
N LEU A 19 20.45 13.44 15.64
CA LEU A 19 20.97 12.08 15.60
C LEU A 19 19.88 11.02 15.81
N ALA A 20 18.91 11.27 16.68
CA ALA A 20 17.76 10.37 16.86
C ALA A 20 16.89 10.25 15.59
N VAL A 21 16.69 11.35 14.86
CA VAL A 21 15.95 11.33 13.58
C VAL A 21 16.74 10.56 12.51
N VAL A 22 18.05 10.80 12.41
CA VAL A 22 18.92 10.09 11.47
C VAL A 22 18.92 8.58 11.78
N LEU A 23 19.01 8.21 13.05
CA LEU A 23 18.90 6.82 13.47
C LEU A 23 17.55 6.20 13.09
N ALA A 24 16.44 6.91 13.32
CA ALA A 24 15.11 6.44 12.92
C ALA A 24 15.05 6.17 11.40
N ALA A 25 15.62 7.06 10.58
CA ALA A 25 15.68 6.86 9.13
C ALA A 25 16.49 5.60 8.75
N PHE A 26 17.65 5.37 9.35
CA PHE A 26 18.44 4.16 9.08
C PHE A 26 17.73 2.88 9.53
N VAL A 27 17.10 2.91 10.70
CA VAL A 27 16.30 1.79 11.20
C VAL A 27 15.15 1.50 10.23
N LEU A 28 14.43 2.53 9.75
CA LEU A 28 13.37 2.39 8.76
C LEU A 28 13.86 1.80 7.45
N ILE A 29 14.99 2.26 6.92
CA ILE A 29 15.57 1.72 5.68
C ILE A 29 15.93 0.24 5.86
N GLY A 30 16.60 -0.11 6.96
CA GLY A 30 16.99 -1.50 7.23
C GLY A 30 15.79 -2.42 7.46
N SER A 31 14.81 -1.99 8.26
CA SER A 31 13.59 -2.76 8.51
C SER A 31 12.70 -2.84 7.27
N GLY A 32 12.65 -1.79 6.46
CA GLY A 32 11.95 -1.77 5.19
C GLY A 32 12.58 -2.75 4.21
N TRP A 33 13.90 -2.76 4.06
CA TRP A 33 14.56 -3.74 3.21
C TRP A 33 14.27 -5.18 3.65
N LEU A 34 14.34 -5.47 4.96
CA LEU A 34 14.02 -6.80 5.50
C LEU A 34 12.55 -7.18 5.28
N TYR A 35 11.64 -6.22 5.40
CA TYR A 35 10.21 -6.39 5.13
C TYR A 35 9.93 -6.86 3.68
N TRP A 36 10.60 -6.21 2.72
CA TRP A 36 10.50 -6.56 1.30
C TRP A 36 11.19 -7.90 1.02
N LYS A 37 12.42 -8.09 1.52
CA LYS A 37 13.20 -9.31 1.27
C LYS A 37 12.58 -10.56 1.89
N ALA A 38 11.80 -10.43 2.95
CA ALA A 38 11.05 -11.54 3.54
C ALA A 38 10.09 -12.20 2.53
N TYR A 39 9.59 -11.44 1.54
CA TYR A 39 8.81 -12.01 0.45
C TYR A 39 9.68 -12.86 -0.47
N ASP A 40 10.84 -12.38 -0.91
CA ASP A 40 11.74 -13.14 -1.79
C ASP A 40 12.25 -14.46 -1.17
N TRP A 41 12.36 -14.53 0.16
CA TRP A 41 12.86 -15.74 0.84
C TRP A 41 11.82 -16.85 0.99
N VAL A 42 10.54 -16.49 1.04
CA VAL A 42 9.44 -17.41 1.37
C VAL A 42 8.44 -17.52 0.21
N GLY A 43 8.42 -16.52 -0.66
CA GLY A 43 7.61 -16.43 -1.85
C GLY A 43 7.92 -17.56 -2.82
N PRO A 44 6.95 -17.94 -3.66
CA PRO A 44 7.20 -18.94 -4.70
C PRO A 44 8.37 -18.47 -5.56
N GLU A 45 9.33 -19.35 -5.84
CA GLU A 45 10.28 -19.10 -6.92
C GLU A 45 9.45 -18.79 -8.16
N SER A 46 9.54 -17.56 -8.65
CA SER A 46 8.72 -17.00 -9.72
C SER A 46 9.00 -17.64 -11.09
N ALA A 47 9.64 -18.81 -11.13
CA ALA A 47 9.81 -19.60 -12.33
C ALA A 47 8.54 -20.42 -12.55
N TYR A 48 7.46 -19.72 -12.94
CA TYR A 48 6.32 -20.34 -13.60
C TYR A 48 6.77 -20.80 -14.98
N SER A 49 7.56 -21.88 -15.02
CA SER A 49 7.98 -22.51 -16.25
C SER A 49 6.93 -23.54 -16.64
N TYR A 50 6.41 -23.45 -17.87
CA TYR A 50 5.64 -24.53 -18.46
C TYR A 50 6.43 -25.83 -18.38
N THR A 51 5.75 -26.94 -18.07
CA THR A 51 6.36 -28.25 -18.21
C THR A 51 6.76 -28.47 -19.67
N GLN A 52 7.71 -29.37 -19.94
CA GLN A 52 8.09 -29.69 -21.32
C GLN A 52 6.90 -30.15 -22.17
N GLU A 53 5.89 -30.78 -21.56
CA GLU A 53 4.66 -31.19 -22.24
C GLU A 53 3.75 -30.01 -22.57
N GLN A 54 3.55 -29.11 -21.60
CA GLN A 54 2.78 -27.88 -21.80
C GLN A 54 3.42 -26.98 -22.87
N GLN A 55 4.76 -26.84 -22.85
CA GLN A 55 5.49 -26.08 -23.85
C GLN A 55 5.29 -26.68 -25.24
N LYS A 56 5.35 -28.01 -25.39
CA LYS A 56 5.08 -28.66 -26.69
C LYS A 56 3.68 -28.37 -27.23
N ILE A 57 2.67 -28.23 -26.37
CA ILE A 57 1.30 -27.87 -26.78
C ILE A 57 1.28 -26.44 -27.32
N ILE A 58 1.89 -25.50 -26.60
CA ILE A 58 2.02 -24.10 -27.02
C ILE A 58 2.78 -24.01 -28.35
N ASP A 59 3.94 -24.67 -28.46
CA ASP A 59 4.75 -24.71 -29.69
C ASP A 59 3.98 -25.36 -30.87
N THR A 60 3.02 -26.23 -30.59
CA THR A 60 2.18 -26.84 -31.62
C THR A 60 1.11 -25.86 -32.11
N ALA A 61 0.52 -25.07 -31.20
CA ALA A 61 -0.38 -23.98 -31.57
C ALA A 61 0.35 -22.90 -32.39
N ASP A 62 1.53 -22.49 -31.95
CA ASP A 62 2.36 -21.49 -32.65
C ASP A 62 2.70 -21.96 -34.07
N ARG A 63 3.16 -23.21 -34.24
CA ARG A 63 3.41 -23.79 -35.56
C ARG A 63 2.15 -23.92 -36.41
N ALA A 64 1.00 -24.27 -35.81
CA ALA A 64 -0.26 -24.34 -36.56
C ALA A 64 -0.69 -22.94 -37.04
N HIS A 65 -0.45 -21.92 -36.23
CA HIS A 65 -0.71 -20.52 -36.54
C HIS A 65 0.21 -20.00 -37.66
N GLU A 66 1.52 -20.26 -37.57
CA GLU A 66 2.50 -19.92 -38.61
C GLU A 66 2.18 -20.57 -39.97
N ASN A 67 1.74 -21.84 -39.95
CA ASN A 67 1.36 -22.56 -41.17
C ASN A 67 0.02 -22.10 -41.77
N PHE A 68 -0.86 -21.51 -40.96
CA PHE A 68 -2.19 -21.07 -41.40
C PHE A 68 -2.13 -19.78 -42.25
N TYR A 69 -1.32 -18.80 -41.84
CA TYR A 69 -1.23 -17.49 -42.51
C TYR A 69 -0.89 -17.53 -44.01
N PRO A 70 0.10 -18.28 -44.50
CA PRO A 70 0.38 -18.33 -45.93
C PRO A 70 -0.80 -18.92 -46.74
N ILE A 71 -1.55 -19.86 -46.17
CA ILE A 71 -2.71 -20.47 -46.82
C ILE A 71 -3.88 -19.46 -46.88
N GLU A 72 -4.08 -18.69 -45.81
CA GLU A 72 -5.07 -17.59 -45.79
C GLU A 72 -4.73 -16.51 -46.84
N ALA A 73 -3.46 -16.11 -46.93
CA ALA A 73 -3.00 -15.17 -47.94
C ALA A 73 -3.22 -15.70 -49.37
N GLN A 74 -2.87 -16.96 -49.63
CA GLN A 74 -3.10 -17.58 -50.95
C GLN A 74 -4.59 -17.67 -51.30
N LEU A 75 -5.46 -17.98 -50.32
CA LEU A 75 -6.90 -18.01 -50.55
C LEU A 75 -7.45 -16.64 -50.99
N GLU A 76 -6.96 -15.56 -50.39
CA GLU A 76 -7.36 -14.21 -50.76
C GLU A 76 -6.83 -13.81 -52.14
N GLU A 77 -5.60 -14.19 -52.48
CA GLU A 77 -5.06 -14.00 -53.83
C GLU A 77 -5.87 -14.76 -54.88
N ASP A 78 -6.16 -16.04 -54.65
CA ASP A 78 -6.95 -16.87 -55.56
C ASP A 78 -8.39 -16.34 -55.70
N ARG A 79 -8.95 -15.76 -54.64
CA ARG A 79 -10.26 -15.09 -54.67
C ARG A 79 -10.23 -13.87 -55.60
N LEU A 80 -9.18 -13.04 -55.51
CA LEU A 80 -9.00 -11.88 -56.38
C LEU A 80 -8.81 -12.30 -57.83
N ASN A 81 -7.98 -13.31 -58.09
CA ASN A 81 -7.74 -13.87 -59.42
C ASN A 81 -9.03 -14.43 -60.05
N LEU A 82 -9.84 -15.16 -59.28
CA LEU A 82 -11.15 -15.64 -59.72
C LEU A 82 -12.10 -14.48 -60.05
N GLY A 83 -12.11 -13.43 -59.22
CA GLY A 83 -12.89 -12.22 -59.45
C GLY A 83 -12.50 -11.50 -60.73
N GLN A 84 -11.19 -11.40 -60.99
CA GLN A 84 -10.64 -10.79 -62.20
C GLN A 84 -11.00 -11.61 -63.45
N ALA A 85 -10.72 -12.92 -63.47
CA ALA A 85 -11.05 -13.79 -64.60
C ALA A 85 -12.55 -13.75 -64.94
N ARG A 86 -13.41 -13.68 -63.92
CA ARG A 86 -14.87 -13.51 -64.11
C ARG A 86 -15.21 -12.16 -64.76
N SER A 87 -14.56 -11.08 -64.32
CA SER A 87 -14.77 -9.74 -64.85
C SER A 87 -14.34 -9.65 -66.32
N ASP A 88 -13.18 -10.21 -66.65
CA ASP A 88 -12.63 -10.20 -68.02
C ASP A 88 -13.52 -11.02 -68.97
N LEU A 89 -13.98 -12.20 -68.53
CA LEU A 89 -14.94 -13.00 -69.28
C LEU A 89 -16.24 -12.25 -69.55
N ASN A 90 -16.84 -11.62 -68.53
CA ASN A 90 -18.07 -10.84 -68.71
C ASN A 90 -17.88 -9.69 -69.71
N LEU A 91 -16.74 -8.99 -69.63
CA LEU A 91 -16.44 -7.89 -70.52
C LEU A 91 -16.30 -8.33 -71.99
N ALA A 92 -15.66 -9.48 -72.24
CA ALA A 92 -15.55 -10.05 -73.58
C ALA A 92 -16.91 -10.49 -74.14
N VAL A 93 -17.76 -11.10 -73.29
CA VAL A 93 -19.15 -11.45 -73.63
C VAL A 93 -19.94 -10.20 -74.03
N ASP A 94 -19.84 -9.12 -73.24
CA ASP A 94 -20.54 -7.86 -73.51
C ASP A 94 -20.08 -7.19 -74.82
N ARG A 95 -18.83 -7.40 -75.22
CA ARG A 95 -18.25 -6.88 -76.47
C ARG A 95 -18.46 -7.78 -77.69
N GLY A 96 -18.97 -9.00 -77.51
CA GLY A 96 -19.10 -9.98 -78.59
C GLY A 96 -17.76 -10.50 -79.13
N GLU A 97 -16.73 -10.53 -78.29
CA GLU A 97 -15.40 -11.08 -78.61
C GLU A 97 -15.40 -12.63 -78.46
N ASP A 98 -14.36 -13.33 -78.96
CA ASP A 98 -14.22 -14.78 -78.76
C ASP A 98 -13.84 -15.10 -77.30
N THR A 99 -14.68 -15.87 -76.61
CA THR A 99 -14.58 -16.12 -75.15
C THR A 99 -13.88 -17.42 -74.78
N LYS A 100 -13.54 -18.29 -75.74
CA LYS A 100 -13.08 -19.66 -75.43
C LYS A 100 -11.88 -19.72 -74.49
N GLN A 101 -10.91 -18.81 -74.65
CA GLN A 101 -9.73 -18.75 -73.79
C GLN A 101 -10.10 -18.25 -72.38
N LEU A 102 -10.89 -17.18 -72.28
CA LEU A 102 -11.34 -16.61 -71.00
C LEU A 102 -12.24 -17.57 -70.21
N GLU A 103 -13.05 -18.38 -70.90
CA GLU A 103 -13.83 -19.45 -70.26
C GLU A 103 -12.93 -20.51 -69.63
N GLN A 104 -11.83 -20.87 -70.30
CA GLN A 104 -10.87 -21.82 -69.78
C GLN A 104 -10.12 -21.22 -68.58
N GLU A 105 -9.64 -19.98 -68.69
CA GLU A 105 -8.98 -19.25 -67.59
C GLU A 105 -9.88 -19.12 -66.36
N TYR A 106 -11.17 -18.80 -66.54
CA TYR A 106 -12.14 -18.76 -65.45
C TYR A 106 -12.34 -20.14 -64.80
N ARG A 107 -12.43 -21.23 -65.58
CA ARG A 107 -12.55 -22.60 -65.04
C ARG A 107 -11.30 -23.01 -64.26
N ASP A 108 -10.12 -22.65 -64.75
CA ASP A 108 -8.85 -22.96 -64.11
C ASP A 108 -8.70 -22.16 -62.79
N ALA A 109 -9.06 -20.88 -62.79
CA ALA A 109 -9.13 -20.05 -61.58
C ALA A 109 -10.15 -20.59 -60.58
N GLN A 110 -11.31 -21.05 -61.04
CA GLN A 110 -12.34 -21.65 -60.19
C GLN A 110 -11.85 -22.96 -59.54
N ALA A 111 -11.17 -23.82 -60.31
CA ALA A 111 -10.60 -25.06 -59.80
C ALA A 111 -9.49 -24.78 -58.76
N THR A 112 -8.65 -23.78 -59.01
CA THR A 112 -7.57 -23.36 -58.10
C THR A 112 -8.15 -22.81 -56.80
N PHE A 113 -9.09 -21.87 -56.87
CA PHE A 113 -9.78 -21.32 -55.71
C PHE A 113 -10.49 -22.41 -54.88
N ALA A 114 -11.19 -23.35 -55.52
CA ALA A 114 -11.85 -24.45 -54.82
C ALA A 114 -10.86 -25.36 -54.08
N LYS A 115 -9.69 -25.62 -54.67
CA LYS A 115 -8.62 -26.38 -54.03
C LYS A 115 -8.07 -25.66 -52.81
N THR A 116 -7.66 -24.39 -52.95
CA THR A 116 -7.12 -23.58 -51.85
C THR A 116 -8.14 -23.38 -50.73
N GLN A 117 -9.43 -23.27 -51.06
CA GLN A 117 -10.52 -23.20 -50.08
C GLN A 117 -10.61 -24.47 -49.23
N ALA A 118 -10.42 -25.65 -49.83
CA ALA A 118 -10.39 -26.90 -49.08
C ALA A 118 -9.15 -27.01 -48.17
N GLU A 119 -7.98 -26.58 -48.67
CA GLU A 119 -6.75 -26.52 -47.88
C GLU A 119 -6.87 -25.55 -46.69
N TYR A 120 -7.47 -24.38 -46.92
CA TYR A 120 -7.78 -23.40 -45.87
C TYR A 120 -8.69 -23.98 -44.78
N ALA A 121 -9.75 -24.70 -45.16
CA ALA A 121 -10.66 -25.30 -44.18
C ALA A 121 -9.93 -26.28 -43.25
N VAL A 122 -9.06 -27.13 -43.80
CA VAL A 122 -8.25 -28.08 -43.02
C VAL A 122 -7.21 -27.37 -42.14
N ALA A 123 -6.54 -26.34 -42.67
CA ALA A 123 -5.55 -25.57 -41.92
C ALA A 123 -6.21 -24.81 -40.75
N LYS A 124 -7.38 -24.22 -41.00
CA LYS A 124 -8.17 -23.52 -39.98
C LYS A 124 -8.58 -24.45 -38.84
N GLU A 125 -9.12 -25.62 -39.16
CA GLU A 125 -9.52 -26.61 -38.15
C GLU A 125 -8.32 -27.03 -37.28
N LYS A 126 -7.16 -27.31 -37.90
CA LYS A 126 -5.93 -27.65 -37.16
C LYS A 126 -5.48 -26.53 -36.23
N ARG A 127 -5.51 -25.28 -36.69
CA ARG A 127 -5.18 -24.11 -35.88
C ARG A 127 -6.13 -23.98 -34.71
N ASP A 128 -7.45 -24.06 -34.95
CA ASP A 128 -8.46 -23.86 -33.92
C ASP A 128 -8.37 -24.95 -32.83
N VAL A 129 -8.12 -26.20 -33.20
CA VAL A 129 -7.89 -27.31 -32.25
C VAL A 129 -6.61 -27.10 -31.44
N ALA A 130 -5.51 -26.69 -32.07
CA ALA A 130 -4.25 -26.45 -31.38
C ALA A 130 -4.32 -25.25 -30.44
N GLU A 131 -4.96 -24.16 -30.87
CA GLU A 131 -5.16 -22.96 -30.05
C GLU A 131 -6.03 -23.25 -28.83
N ALA A 132 -7.14 -24.00 -28.99
CA ALA A 132 -7.98 -24.39 -27.86
C ALA A 132 -7.21 -25.22 -26.82
N ALA A 133 -6.31 -26.09 -27.27
CA ALA A 133 -5.44 -26.87 -26.38
C ALA A 133 -4.41 -25.98 -25.66
N ALA A 134 -3.78 -25.04 -26.38
CA ALA A 134 -2.83 -24.10 -25.78
C ALA A 134 -3.51 -23.13 -24.80
N GLN A 135 -4.71 -22.64 -25.13
CA GLN A 135 -5.48 -21.78 -24.24
C GLN A 135 -5.83 -22.50 -22.96
N LYS A 136 -6.29 -23.76 -23.03
CA LYS A 136 -6.52 -24.56 -21.83
C LYS A 136 -5.28 -24.69 -20.94
N VAL A 137 -4.10 -24.89 -21.54
CA VAL A 137 -2.84 -24.94 -20.79
C VAL A 137 -2.52 -23.59 -20.12
N ARG A 138 -2.80 -22.47 -20.79
CA ARG A 138 -2.63 -21.13 -20.22
C ARG A 138 -3.60 -20.89 -19.07
N ASP A 139 -4.88 -21.22 -19.25
CA ASP A 139 -5.92 -21.08 -18.23
C ASP A 139 -5.63 -21.96 -17.00
N ASP A 140 -5.23 -23.22 -17.21
CA ASP A 140 -4.86 -24.15 -16.13
C ASP A 140 -3.63 -23.62 -15.36
N GLN A 141 -2.68 -22.98 -16.04
CA GLN A 141 -1.51 -22.37 -15.40
C GLN A 141 -1.85 -21.07 -14.67
N GLU A 142 -2.72 -20.23 -15.23
CA GLU A 142 -3.22 -19.01 -14.58
C GLU A 142 -4.00 -19.37 -13.32
N GLN A 143 -4.89 -20.37 -13.40
CA GLN A 143 -5.63 -20.85 -12.25
C GLN A 143 -4.68 -21.46 -11.20
N ALA A 144 -3.68 -22.24 -11.61
CA ALA A 144 -2.67 -22.75 -10.69
C ALA A 144 -1.84 -21.62 -10.04
N ALA A 145 -1.61 -20.52 -10.76
CA ALA A 145 -0.94 -19.34 -10.21
C ALA A 145 -1.82 -18.64 -9.17
N ILE A 146 -3.11 -18.44 -9.45
CA ILE A 146 -4.09 -17.87 -8.51
C ILE A 146 -4.26 -18.78 -7.28
N ASP A 147 -4.31 -20.09 -7.47
CA ASP A 147 -4.41 -21.09 -6.39
C ASP A 147 -3.12 -21.13 -5.55
N ALA A 148 -1.95 -20.97 -6.18
CA ALA A 148 -0.68 -20.82 -5.49
C ALA A 148 -0.61 -19.50 -4.71
N GLU A 149 -1.19 -18.43 -5.25
CA GLU A 149 -1.29 -17.11 -4.63
C GLU A 149 -2.29 -17.08 -3.45
N THR A 150 -3.31 -17.92 -3.49
CA THR A 150 -4.23 -18.11 -2.35
C THR A 150 -3.72 -19.15 -1.35
N SER A 151 -2.53 -19.73 -1.58
CA SER A 151 -1.99 -20.78 -0.72
C SER A 151 -1.58 -20.28 0.67
N TRP A 152 -1.55 -21.20 1.64
CA TRP A 152 -1.10 -21.01 3.03
C TRP A 152 0.26 -20.28 3.18
N ARG A 153 1.07 -20.23 2.12
CA ARG A 153 2.35 -19.50 2.09
C ARG A 153 2.17 -18.00 2.22
N HIS A 154 1.08 -17.43 1.69
CA HIS A 154 0.76 -16.02 1.88
C HIS A 154 0.48 -15.72 3.35
N TRP A 155 -0.26 -16.60 4.02
CA TRP A 155 -0.47 -16.54 5.47
C TRP A 155 0.84 -16.70 6.25
N LEU A 156 1.78 -17.53 5.79
CA LEU A 156 3.11 -17.59 6.40
C LEU A 156 3.89 -16.28 6.24
N VAL A 157 3.93 -15.69 5.04
CA VAL A 157 4.64 -14.43 4.81
C VAL A 157 4.01 -13.32 5.64
N ALA A 158 2.68 -13.21 5.63
CA ALA A 158 1.94 -12.27 6.45
C ALA A 158 2.20 -12.49 7.95
N GLY A 159 2.19 -13.75 8.41
CA GLY A 159 2.49 -14.12 9.79
C GLY A 159 3.92 -13.79 10.20
N LEU A 160 4.90 -14.03 9.33
CA LEU A 160 6.32 -13.69 9.57
C LEU A 160 6.51 -12.17 9.65
N ARG A 161 5.93 -11.41 8.71
CA ARG A 161 5.94 -9.93 8.71
C ARG A 161 5.28 -9.37 9.97
N LEU A 162 4.11 -9.91 10.35
CA LEU A 162 3.40 -9.53 11.56
C LEU A 162 4.23 -9.81 12.81
N LEU A 163 4.82 -11.00 12.91
CA LEU A 163 5.67 -11.38 14.05
C LEU A 163 6.90 -10.47 14.14
N PHE A 164 7.53 -10.15 13.01
CA PHE A 164 8.65 -9.22 12.95
C PHE A 164 8.25 -7.82 13.46
N ILE A 165 7.17 -7.26 12.95
CA ILE A 165 6.69 -5.91 13.32
C ILE A 165 6.24 -5.88 14.78
N ALA A 166 5.46 -6.87 15.22
CA ALA A 166 5.00 -6.99 16.60
C ALA A 166 6.19 -7.15 17.56
N GLY A 167 7.16 -8.00 17.20
CA GLY A 167 8.40 -8.19 17.97
C GLY A 167 9.22 -6.90 18.07
N MET A 168 9.36 -6.16 16.97
CA MET A 168 10.06 -4.87 16.95
C MET A 168 9.32 -3.81 17.77
N LEU A 169 7.99 -3.72 17.66
CA LEU A 169 7.18 -2.75 18.39
C LEU A 169 7.19 -3.04 19.90
N ILE A 170 6.86 -4.26 20.31
CA ILE A 170 6.86 -4.69 21.72
C ILE A 170 8.27 -4.57 22.30
N GLY A 171 9.28 -5.05 21.57
CA GLY A 171 10.69 -4.94 21.97
C GLY A 171 11.12 -3.49 22.20
N SER A 172 10.74 -2.59 21.29
CA SER A 172 11.07 -1.16 21.41
C SER A 172 10.37 -0.48 22.60
N LEU A 173 9.11 -0.83 22.88
CA LEU A 173 8.33 -0.27 23.98
C LEU A 173 8.87 -0.73 25.33
N LEU A 174 9.12 -2.04 25.49
CA LEU A 174 9.73 -2.60 26.69
C LEU A 174 11.13 -2.03 26.93
N TRP A 175 11.92 -1.88 25.87
CA TRP A 175 13.25 -1.28 25.97
C TRP A 175 13.19 0.19 26.39
N THR A 176 12.28 0.97 25.80
CA THR A 176 12.07 2.38 26.16
C THR A 176 11.59 2.53 27.60
N GLN A 177 10.66 1.68 28.05
CA GLN A 177 10.20 1.65 29.43
C GLN A 177 11.36 1.34 30.39
N LYS A 178 12.20 0.36 30.06
CA LYS A 178 13.40 0.02 30.83
C LYS A 178 14.41 1.17 30.89
N LEU A 179 14.63 1.89 29.79
CA LEU A 179 15.50 3.06 29.74
C LEU A 179 14.98 4.21 30.60
N ARG A 180 13.66 4.46 30.59
CA ARG A 180 13.00 5.46 31.46
C ARG A 180 13.13 5.12 32.93
N MET A 181 12.89 3.86 33.32
CA MET A 181 13.02 3.44 34.71
C MET A 181 14.45 3.57 35.25
N ARG A 182 15.46 3.54 34.36
CA ARG A 182 16.87 3.70 34.71
C ARG A 182 17.38 5.14 34.58
N GLU A 183 16.50 6.09 34.26
CA GLU A 183 16.86 7.50 34.01
C GLU A 183 18.06 7.65 33.04
N SER A 184 18.08 6.78 32.02
CA SER A 184 19.21 6.70 31.10
C SER A 184 19.25 7.87 30.11
N ARG A 185 20.45 8.38 29.80
CA ARG A 185 20.64 9.38 28.73
C ARG A 185 20.23 8.88 27.34
N TYR A 186 20.09 7.57 27.14
CA TYR A 186 19.77 6.97 25.85
C TYR A 186 18.26 6.86 25.56
N VAL A 187 17.40 7.51 26.36
CA VAL A 187 15.94 7.52 26.12
C VAL A 187 15.54 8.01 24.72
N PRO A 188 16.21 9.02 24.11
CA PRO A 188 15.91 9.43 22.72
C PRO A 188 16.11 8.33 21.68
N ILE A 189 17.05 7.41 21.90
CA ILE A 189 17.27 6.25 21.02
C ILE A 189 16.08 5.30 21.09
N GLY A 190 15.57 5.02 22.29
CA GLY A 190 14.38 4.19 22.48
C GLY A 190 13.18 4.77 21.72
N PHE A 191 12.96 6.07 21.83
CA PHE A 191 11.91 6.76 21.09
C PHE A 191 12.08 6.69 19.56
N ALA A 192 13.30 6.84 19.05
CA ALA A 192 13.58 6.72 17.62
C ALA A 192 13.22 5.33 17.07
N VAL A 193 13.58 4.26 17.80
CA VAL A 193 13.23 2.88 17.40
C VAL A 193 11.72 2.65 17.50
N THR A 194 11.06 3.11 18.56
CA THR A 194 9.59 3.00 18.69
C THR A 194 8.86 3.76 17.58
N ALA A 195 9.31 4.97 17.24
CA ALA A 195 8.74 5.74 16.13
C ALA A 195 8.88 4.99 14.80
N SER A 196 10.07 4.40 14.55
CA SER A 196 10.33 3.59 13.36
C SER A 196 9.43 2.35 13.29
N ALA A 197 9.30 1.60 14.39
CA ALA A 197 8.42 0.43 14.48
C ALA A 197 6.94 0.82 14.28
N THR A 198 6.53 1.99 14.76
CA THR A 198 5.17 2.51 14.57
C THR A 198 4.91 2.83 13.09
N ILE A 199 5.83 3.54 12.43
CA ILE A 199 5.72 3.85 10.99
C ILE A 199 5.68 2.55 10.18
N LEU A 200 6.54 1.58 10.48
CA LEU A 200 6.54 0.29 9.79
C LEU A 200 5.23 -0.49 10.00
N SER A 201 4.63 -0.41 11.20
CA SER A 201 3.30 -0.97 11.46
C SER A 201 2.23 -0.32 10.58
N PHE A 202 2.29 0.99 10.35
CA PHE A 202 1.37 1.65 9.42
C PHE A 202 1.60 1.20 7.98
N VAL A 203 2.86 1.08 7.55
CA VAL A 203 3.19 0.55 6.21
C VAL A 203 2.59 -0.84 6.03
N PHE A 204 2.77 -1.74 7.00
CA PHE A 204 2.18 -3.08 6.96
C PHE A 204 0.65 -3.08 6.96
N ILE A 205 0.01 -2.20 7.73
CA ILE A 205 -1.45 -2.05 7.71
C ILE A 205 -1.91 -1.61 6.31
N VAL A 206 -1.25 -0.63 5.70
CA VAL A 206 -1.61 -0.16 4.35
C VAL A 206 -1.38 -1.27 3.32
N ASP A 207 -0.21 -1.89 3.32
CA ASP A 207 0.17 -2.99 2.40
C ASP A 207 -0.83 -4.15 2.49
N TYR A 208 -1.16 -4.59 3.71
CA TYR A 208 -2.11 -5.67 3.94
C TYR A 208 -3.53 -5.29 3.51
N ILE A 209 -3.93 -4.04 3.76
CA ILE A 209 -5.24 -3.55 3.33
C ILE A 209 -5.32 -3.51 1.80
N THR A 210 -4.29 -3.03 1.11
CA THR A 210 -4.31 -2.88 -0.35
C THR A 210 -4.25 -4.21 -1.08
N ASP A 211 -3.53 -5.20 -0.55
CA ASP A 211 -3.34 -6.49 -1.21
C ASP A 211 -4.49 -7.49 -0.96
N TYR A 212 -5.20 -7.39 0.18
CA TYR A 212 -6.25 -8.36 0.54
C TYR A 212 -7.67 -7.84 0.42
N ILE A 213 -7.87 -6.53 0.34
CA ILE A 213 -9.20 -5.95 0.37
C ILE A 213 -9.33 -4.97 -0.78
N ASP A 214 -10.17 -5.33 -1.76
CA ASP A 214 -10.58 -4.43 -2.82
C ASP A 214 -11.04 -3.11 -2.19
N ILE A 215 -10.32 -2.02 -2.49
CA ILE A 215 -10.46 -0.71 -1.83
C ILE A 215 -11.90 -0.18 -1.90
N LEU A 216 -12.69 -0.67 -2.87
CA LEU A 216 -14.10 -0.38 -3.03
C LEU A 216 -15.01 -0.97 -1.93
N GLU A 217 -14.65 -2.09 -1.30
CA GLU A 217 -15.42 -2.67 -0.18
C GLU A 217 -14.99 -2.10 1.19
N LEU A 218 -13.85 -1.41 1.25
CA LEU A 218 -13.22 -0.91 2.47
C LEU A 218 -13.77 0.44 2.98
N GLY A 219 -14.75 1.03 2.27
CA GLY A 219 -15.37 2.31 2.63
C GLY A 219 -15.69 2.47 4.13
N PRO A 220 -16.29 1.47 4.81
CA PRO A 220 -16.62 1.56 6.24
C PRO A 220 -15.41 1.57 7.19
N ILE A 221 -14.33 0.85 6.88
CA ILE A 221 -13.15 0.75 7.75
C ILE A 221 -12.32 2.04 7.68
N VAL A 222 -12.15 2.60 6.48
CA VAL A 222 -11.46 3.91 6.33
C VAL A 222 -12.26 5.02 7.01
N LEU A 223 -13.59 5.03 6.85
CA LEU A 223 -14.47 5.97 7.54
C LEU A 223 -14.39 5.85 9.07
N SER A 224 -14.36 4.62 9.59
CA SER A 224 -14.25 4.41 11.04
C SER A 224 -12.88 4.78 11.59
N ALA A 225 -11.79 4.49 10.87
CA ALA A 225 -10.44 4.93 11.23
C ALA A 225 -10.31 6.46 11.22
N LEU A 226 -10.85 7.14 10.19
CA LEU A 226 -10.95 8.59 10.16
C LEU A 226 -11.79 9.13 11.31
N GLY A 227 -12.91 8.47 11.63
CA GLY A 227 -13.76 8.82 12.77
C GLY A 227 -13.02 8.69 14.11
N ILE A 228 -12.23 7.64 14.30
CA ILE A 228 -11.40 7.45 15.50
C ILE A 228 -10.31 8.52 15.59
N ALA A 229 -9.59 8.79 14.50
CA ALA A 229 -8.56 9.83 14.47
C ALA A 229 -9.16 11.22 14.75
N ALA A 230 -10.31 11.53 14.14
CA ALA A 230 -11.03 12.78 14.36
C ALA A 230 -11.53 12.92 15.81
N THR A 231 -12.04 11.85 16.43
CA THR A 231 -12.50 11.88 17.82
C THR A 231 -11.35 12.02 18.81
N ILE A 232 -10.22 11.33 18.60
CA ILE A 232 -9.01 11.51 19.42
C ILE A 232 -8.48 12.95 19.29
N GLY A 233 -8.41 13.47 18.05
CA GLY A 233 -7.98 14.84 17.79
C GLY A 233 -8.88 15.88 18.45
N ALA A 234 -10.21 15.71 18.33
CA ALA A 234 -11.20 16.55 18.99
C ALA A 234 -11.05 16.50 20.51
N PHE A 235 -10.85 15.32 21.09
CA PHE A 235 -10.66 15.16 22.53
C PHE A 235 -9.37 15.82 23.02
N ALA A 236 -8.25 15.67 22.30
CA ALA A 236 -6.99 16.32 22.64
C ALA A 236 -7.09 17.86 22.57
N LEU A 237 -7.74 18.40 21.53
CA LEU A 237 -8.01 19.83 21.42
C LEU A 237 -8.92 20.33 22.54
N LEU A 238 -9.96 19.56 22.87
CA LEU A 238 -10.88 19.88 23.95
C LEU A 238 -10.17 19.86 25.31
N GLN A 239 -9.32 18.87 25.59
CA GLN A 239 -8.52 18.83 26.82
C GLN A 239 -7.57 20.02 26.91
N LYS A 240 -6.89 20.38 25.82
CA LYS A 240 -6.01 21.55 25.77
C LYS A 240 -6.77 22.86 26.01
N TYR A 241 -7.98 22.97 25.47
CA TYR A 241 -8.85 24.13 25.66
C TYR A 241 -9.41 24.21 27.08
N LEU A 242 -9.95 23.09 27.59
CA LEU A 242 -10.53 23.01 28.93
C LEU A 242 -9.49 23.18 30.02
N ALA A 243 -8.27 22.65 29.87
CA ALA A 243 -7.19 22.85 30.84
C ALA A 243 -6.84 24.35 31.01
N LYS A 244 -6.84 25.12 29.91
CA LYS A 244 -6.62 26.58 29.97
C LYS A 244 -7.82 27.34 30.53
N ARG A 245 -9.05 26.91 30.24
CA ARG A 245 -10.27 27.61 30.67
C ARG A 245 -10.62 27.35 32.13
N THR A 246 -10.54 26.10 32.56
CA THR A 246 -10.92 25.67 33.92
C THR A 246 -10.00 26.27 34.97
N THR A 247 -8.69 26.30 34.73
CA THR A 247 -7.71 26.95 35.60
C THR A 247 -8.04 28.44 35.79
N ARG A 248 -8.32 29.18 34.70
CA ARG A 248 -8.71 30.60 34.78
C ARG A 248 -10.00 30.83 35.58
N ILE A 249 -11.03 30.01 35.36
CA ILE A 249 -12.31 30.15 36.06
C ILE A 249 -12.15 29.86 37.56
N ARG A 250 -11.43 28.80 37.92
CA ARG A 250 -11.17 28.41 39.32
C ARG A 250 -10.41 29.51 40.06
N VAL A 251 -9.38 30.08 39.44
CA VAL A 251 -8.64 31.19 40.05
C VAL A 251 -9.53 32.41 40.25
N ARG A 252 -10.43 32.74 39.30
CA ARG A 252 -11.41 33.83 39.46
C ARG A 252 -12.40 33.58 40.60
N LYS A 253 -12.77 32.32 40.84
CA LYS A 253 -13.62 31.88 41.97
C LYS A 253 -12.85 31.71 43.29
N ARG A 254 -11.53 31.98 43.31
CA ARG A 254 -10.64 31.77 44.47
C ARG A 254 -10.50 30.30 44.88
N GLU A 255 -10.58 29.39 43.92
CA GLU A 255 -10.37 27.96 44.10
C GLU A 255 -8.96 27.56 43.62
N CYS A 256 -8.45 26.45 44.13
CA CYS A 256 -7.18 25.86 43.72
C CYS A 256 -7.26 25.44 42.24
N PRO A 257 -6.31 25.82 41.38
CA PRO A 257 -6.33 25.48 39.96
C PRO A 257 -6.26 23.96 39.73
N PHE A 258 -5.65 23.22 40.66
CA PHE A 258 -5.41 21.78 40.53
C PHE A 258 -6.59 20.92 41.03
N CYS A 259 -7.08 21.14 42.25
CA CYS A 259 -8.12 20.30 42.88
C CYS A 259 -9.46 20.99 43.12
N ALA A 260 -9.63 22.26 42.74
CA ALA A 260 -10.83 23.07 42.95
C ALA A 260 -11.23 23.34 44.42
N PHE A 261 -10.37 23.02 45.39
CA PHE A 261 -10.61 23.35 46.80
C PHE A 261 -10.56 24.88 47.01
N PRO A 262 -11.45 25.49 47.81
CA PRO A 262 -11.43 26.94 48.07
C PRO A 262 -10.13 27.35 48.78
N VAL A 263 -9.48 28.41 48.30
CA VAL A 263 -8.18 28.88 48.80
C VAL A 263 -8.35 30.25 49.46
N ARG A 264 -7.90 30.39 50.72
CA ARG A 264 -7.91 31.65 51.48
C ARG A 264 -6.90 32.66 50.91
N HIS A 265 -7.04 33.95 51.22
CA HIS A 265 -6.36 35.02 50.48
C HIS A 265 -4.83 35.03 50.54
N ASP A 266 -4.23 34.41 51.55
CA ASP A 266 -2.78 34.54 51.83
C ASP A 266 -2.03 33.20 51.92
N GLN A 267 -2.63 32.12 51.44
CA GLN A 267 -1.99 30.80 51.51
C GLN A 267 -1.14 30.52 50.25
N ALA A 268 0.14 30.19 50.47
CA ALA A 268 1.04 29.78 49.39
C ALA A 268 0.76 28.37 48.87
N HIS A 269 0.08 27.53 49.68
CA HIS A 269 -0.25 26.14 49.38
C HIS A 269 -1.74 25.86 49.52
N CYS A 270 -2.25 24.93 48.71
CA CYS A 270 -3.62 24.45 48.81
C CYS A 270 -3.77 23.45 49.97
N GLU A 271 -4.71 23.68 50.89
CA GLU A 271 -4.99 22.74 52.00
C GLU A 271 -5.52 21.38 51.52
N GLY A 272 -6.22 21.33 50.38
CA GLY A 272 -6.79 20.09 49.87
C GLY A 272 -5.79 19.16 49.16
N CYS A 273 -4.77 19.70 48.48
CA CYS A 273 -3.84 18.90 47.67
C CYS A 273 -2.34 19.18 47.93
N GLY A 274 -2.01 20.10 48.83
CA GLY A 274 -0.64 20.47 49.21
C GLY A 274 0.18 21.24 48.16
N ARG A 275 -0.32 21.38 46.93
CA ARG A 275 0.39 22.08 45.85
C ARG A 275 0.48 23.59 46.10
N SER A 276 1.57 24.21 45.65
CA SER A 276 1.69 25.67 45.68
C SER A 276 0.68 26.31 44.72
N VAL A 277 -0.02 27.32 45.22
CA VAL A 277 -1.02 28.10 44.47
C VAL A 277 -0.51 29.49 44.12
N THR A 278 0.64 29.86 44.67
CA THR A 278 1.41 31.06 44.31
C THR A 278 2.77 30.66 43.74
N ALA A 279 3.20 31.37 42.71
CA ALA A 279 4.53 31.27 42.13
C ALA A 279 5.12 32.68 42.00
N GLU A 280 6.43 32.76 41.83
CA GLU A 280 7.10 34.03 41.57
C GLU A 280 6.86 34.47 40.12
N CYS A 281 6.67 35.78 39.90
CA CYS A 281 6.60 36.35 38.57
C CYS A 281 8.02 36.42 37.98
N ALA A 282 8.21 35.88 36.77
CA ALA A 282 9.51 35.87 36.12
C ALA A 282 10.09 37.26 35.82
N GLU A 283 9.23 38.28 35.70
CA GLU A 283 9.64 39.63 35.31
C GLU A 283 9.92 40.54 36.51
N CYS A 284 9.00 40.56 37.50
CA CYS A 284 9.06 41.49 38.63
C CYS A 284 9.38 40.82 39.96
N HIS A 285 9.58 39.50 39.97
CA HIS A 285 9.90 38.69 41.15
C HIS A 285 8.85 38.73 42.28
N GLN A 286 7.69 39.33 42.03
CA GLN A 286 6.59 39.38 43.00
C GLN A 286 5.75 38.10 42.96
N SER A 287 5.05 37.81 44.05
CA SER A 287 4.14 36.67 44.11
C SER A 287 2.95 36.84 43.16
N ARG A 288 2.67 35.81 42.37
CA ARG A 288 1.50 35.72 41.48
C ARG A 288 0.77 34.41 41.70
N ARG A 289 -0.55 34.39 41.48
CA ARG A 289 -1.34 33.15 41.56
C ARG A 289 -1.06 32.27 40.35
N VAL A 290 -0.82 30.98 40.58
CA VAL A 290 -0.60 30.00 39.51
C VAL A 290 -1.90 29.86 38.69
N GLY A 291 -1.78 30.02 37.37
CA GLY A 291 -2.92 29.93 36.44
C GLY A 291 -3.57 31.27 36.05
N THR A 292 -3.12 32.41 36.58
CA THR A 292 -3.51 33.73 36.04
C THR A 292 -2.71 34.07 34.77
N PRO A 293 -3.35 34.64 33.74
CA PRO A 293 -2.67 34.99 32.49
C PRO A 293 -1.74 36.19 32.59
N HIS A 294 -1.87 37.02 33.64
CA HIS A 294 -1.08 38.22 33.85
C HIS A 294 -0.76 38.36 35.35
N CYS A 295 0.41 38.93 35.66
CA CYS A 295 0.80 39.31 37.02
C CYS A 295 -0.01 40.53 37.48
N ALA A 296 -0.58 40.47 38.69
CA ALA A 296 -1.37 41.57 39.23
C ALA A 296 -0.54 42.84 39.52
N ASN A 297 0.78 42.68 39.70
CA ASN A 297 1.67 43.78 40.09
C ASN A 297 2.28 44.51 38.89
N CYS A 298 2.71 43.79 37.85
CA CYS A 298 3.39 44.39 36.69
C CYS A 298 2.64 44.21 35.35
N GLY A 299 1.55 43.44 35.29
CA GLY A 299 0.80 43.18 34.06
C GLY A 299 1.46 42.21 33.05
N ALA A 300 2.71 41.80 33.28
CA ALA A 300 3.40 40.81 32.43
C ALA A 300 2.68 39.45 32.43
N ALA A 301 2.75 38.73 31.30
CA ALA A 301 2.13 37.42 31.12
C ALA A 301 2.91 36.28 31.80
#